data_AF-A0A2E2TQT8-F1
#
_entry.id   AF-A0A2E2TQT8-F1
#
_cell.length_a   1.000
_cell.length_b   1.000
_cell.length_c   1.000
_cell.angle_alpha   90.00
_cell.angle_beta   90.00
_cell.angle_gamma   90.00
#
_symmetry.space_group_name_H-M   'P 1'
#
loop_
_entity.id
_entity.type
_entity.pdbx_description
1 polymer ?
#
loop_
_entity_poly.entity_id
_entity_poly.type
_entity_poly.pdbx_seq_one_letter_code
_entity_poly.pdbx_strand_id
1 'polypeptide(L)'
;MILATIDWIIISIFFVIVLGIGWWASRTAGDSTEEFFLGGRDMPWWLLGVSMVACTFSADTPNLVTGFVRESDVAKNWAWWAFLIT
;
A
#
# COMPACT_ATOMS: atom_id res chain seq x y z
N MET A 1 -4.59 20.77 -15.77
CA MET A 1 -4.61 19.54 -16.60
C MET A 1 -6.01 18.97 -16.56
N ILE A 2 -6.55 18.57 -17.71
CA ILE A 2 -7.82 17.84 -17.80
C ILE A 2 -7.48 16.36 -17.81
N LEU A 3 -8.12 15.58 -16.93
CA LEU A 3 -8.01 14.12 -16.93
C LEU A 3 -8.73 13.56 -18.15
N ALA A 4 -8.09 12.61 -18.83
CA ALA A 4 -8.69 11.91 -19.95
C ALA A 4 -9.76 10.92 -19.44
N THR A 5 -10.67 10.51 -20.32
CA THR A 5 -11.69 9.51 -19.98
C THR A 5 -11.07 8.19 -19.49
N ILE A 6 -9.92 7.81 -20.04
CA ILE A 6 -9.19 6.60 -19.62
C ILE A 6 -8.70 6.70 -18.16
N ASP A 7 -8.30 7.88 -17.70
CA ASP A 7 -7.82 8.08 -16.32
C ASP A 7 -8.96 7.81 -15.32
N TRP A 8 -10.15 8.33 -15.62
CA TRP A 8 -11.35 8.08 -14.83
C TRP A 8 -11.73 6.61 -14.78
N ILE A 9 -11.64 5.90 -15.91
CA ILE A 9 -11.90 4.45 -15.97
C ILE A 9 -10.94 3.71 -15.03
N ILE A 10 -9.64 4.02 -15.09
CA ILE A 10 -8.63 3.39 -14.22
C ILE A 10 -8.93 3.65 -12.74
N ILE A 11 -9.26 4.90 -12.38
CA ILE A 11 -9.61 5.28 -11.01
C ILE A 11 -10.86 4.51 -10.53
N SER A 12 -11.90 4.44 -11.35
CA SER A 12 -13.13 3.71 -11.01
C SER A 12 -12.86 2.22 -10.80
N ILE A 13 -12.09 1.58 -11.68
CA ILE A 13 -11.73 0.16 -11.54
C ILE A 13 -10.93 -0.08 -10.26
N PHE A 14 -9.96 0.79 -9.95
CA PHE A 14 -9.18 0.71 -8.72
C PHE A 14 -10.08 0.70 -7.48
N PHE A 15 -11.01 1.64 -7.36
CA PHE A 15 -11.92 1.70 -6.22
C PHE A 15 -12.87 0.50 -6.15
N VAL A 16 -13.40 0.03 -7.28
CA VAL A 16 -14.26 -1.15 -7.33
C VAL A 16 -13.53 -2.39 -6.80
N ILE A 17 -12.27 -2.58 -7.20
CA ILE A 17 -11.45 -3.71 -6.72
C ILE A 17 -11.18 -3.58 -5.21
N VAL A 18 -10.71 -2.41 -4.76
CA VAL A 18 -10.37 -2.18 -3.34
C VAL A 18 -11.59 -2.37 -2.43
N LEU A 19 -12.73 -1.77 -2.79
CA LEU A 19 -13.97 -1.91 -2.04
C LEU A 19 -14.52 -3.34 -2.12
N GLY A 20 -14.38 -4.01 -3.26
CA GLY A 20 -14.79 -5.40 -3.43
C GLY A 20 -14.02 -6.35 -2.50
N ILE A 21 -12.70 -6.20 -2.42
CA ILE A 21 -11.85 -6.97 -1.51
C ILE A 21 -12.23 -6.66 -0.05
N GLY A 22 -12.37 -5.39 0.31
CA GLY A 22 -12.73 -4.97 1.66
C GLY A 22 -14.11 -5.50 2.10
N TRP A 23 -15.10 -5.45 1.20
CA TRP A 23 -16.43 -5.99 1.47
C TRP A 23 -16.39 -7.50 1.65
N TRP A 24 -15.68 -8.23 0.79
CA TRP A 24 -15.52 -9.68 0.92
C TRP A 24 -14.83 -10.06 2.24
N ALA A 25 -13.71 -9.41 2.57
CA ALA A 25 -12.97 -9.65 3.80
C ALA A 25 -13.79 -9.30 5.06
N SER A 26 -14.62 -8.26 5.01
CA SER A 26 -15.48 -7.86 6.14
C SER A 26 -16.48 -8.93 6.58
N ARG A 27 -16.83 -9.88 5.69
CA ARG A 27 -17.77 -10.96 6.01
C ARG A 27 -17.19 -11.98 6.98
N THR A 28 -15.86 -12.16 7.00
CA THR A 28 -15.16 -13.12 7.87
C THR A 28 -14.51 -12.43 9.05
N ALA A 29 -14.03 -11.19 8.87
CA ALA A 29 -13.37 -10.42 9.93
C ALA A 29 -14.30 -10.08 11.12
N GLY A 30 -15.61 -10.20 10.98
CA GLY A 30 -16.58 -9.96 12.05
C GLY A 30 -16.83 -11.17 12.97
N ASP A 31 -16.37 -12.35 12.60
CA ASP A 31 -16.72 -13.61 13.28
C ASP A 31 -15.99 -13.78 14.62
N SER A 32 -14.75 -13.28 14.74
CA SER A 32 -14.00 -13.30 15.99
C SER A 32 -12.85 -12.27 16.02
N THR A 33 -12.38 -11.94 17.22
CA THR A 33 -11.17 -11.13 17.43
C THR A 33 -9.93 -11.79 16.80
N GLU A 34 -9.89 -13.13 16.75
CA GLU A 34 -8.80 -13.86 16.11
C GLU A 34 -8.83 -13.67 14.58
N GLU A 35 -9.99 -13.76 13.94
CA GLU A 35 -10.13 -13.47 12.51
C GLU A 35 -9.80 -12.00 12.20
N PHE A 36 -10.23 -11.07 13.04
CA PHE A 36 -9.98 -9.64 12.82
C PHE A 36 -8.50 -9.24 12.92
N PHE A 37 -7.79 -9.73 13.94
CA PHE A 37 -6.39 -9.32 14.19
C PHE A 37 -5.35 -10.28 13.63
N LEU A 38 -5.65 -11.58 13.57
CA LEU A 38 -4.71 -12.62 13.16
C LEU A 38 -5.04 -13.23 11.80
N GLY A 39 -6.19 -12.88 11.19
CA GLY A 39 -6.66 -13.43 9.91
C GLY A 39 -6.63 -14.95 9.88
N GLY A 40 -7.14 -15.57 10.95
CA GLY A 40 -7.20 -17.03 11.10
C GLY A 40 -5.83 -17.73 11.24
N ARG A 41 -4.73 -16.97 11.39
CA ARG A 41 -3.35 -17.48 11.49
C ARG A 41 -2.88 -18.31 10.28
N ASP A 42 -3.60 -18.25 9.17
CA ASP A 42 -3.34 -19.03 7.94
C ASP A 42 -2.90 -18.13 6.77
N MET A 43 -2.50 -16.89 7.06
CA MET A 43 -2.02 -15.97 6.03
C MET A 43 -0.64 -16.42 5.51
N PRO A 44 -0.47 -16.57 4.18
CA PRO A 44 0.81 -17.00 3.63
C PRO A 44 1.87 -15.91 3.80
N TRP A 45 3.12 -16.32 4.04
CA TRP A 45 4.23 -15.42 4.36
C TRP A 45 4.44 -14.30 3.33
N TRP A 46 4.19 -14.58 2.04
CA TRP A 46 4.37 -13.59 0.98
C TRP A 46 3.32 -12.48 1.06
N LEU A 47 2.08 -12.80 1.47
CA LEU A 47 1.02 -11.82 1.64
C LEU A 47 1.34 -10.90 2.83
N LEU A 48 1.83 -11.49 3.92
CA LEU A 48 2.31 -10.74 5.08
C LEU A 48 3.50 -9.83 4.71
N GLY A 49 4.48 -10.34 3.97
CA GLY A 49 5.64 -9.57 3.53
C GLY A 49 5.27 -8.41 2.62
N VAL A 50 4.39 -8.63 1.63
CA VAL A 50 3.90 -7.57 0.74
C VAL A 50 3.10 -6.53 1.52
N SER A 51 2.26 -6.94 2.47
CA SER A 51 1.50 -6.01 3.32
C SER A 51 2.41 -5.09 4.13
N MET A 52 3.47 -5.64 4.75
CA MET A 52 4.44 -4.84 5.50
C MET A 52 5.14 -3.80 4.61
N VAL A 53 5.56 -4.19 3.40
CA VAL A 53 6.18 -3.26 2.44
C VAL A 53 5.17 -2.22 1.92
N ALA A 54 3.92 -2.62 1.67
CA ALA A 54 2.87 -1.70 1.22
C ALA A 54 2.57 -0.61 2.26
N CYS A 55 2.54 -0.97 3.55
CA CYS A 55 2.33 -0.03 4.65
C CYS A 55 3.45 1.01 4.79
N THR A 56 4.70 0.66 4.44
CA THR A 56 5.83 1.60 4.47
C THR A 56 5.96 2.42 3.20
N PHE A 57 5.26 2.03 2.12
CA PHE A 57 5.25 2.71 0.82
C PHE A 57 3.93 3.48 0.60
N SER A 58 3.51 4.26 1.60
CA SER A 58 2.37 5.17 1.46
C SER A 58 2.64 6.26 0.40
N ALA A 59 1.58 6.95 -0.04
CA ALA A 59 1.64 7.88 -1.17
C ALA A 59 2.67 9.03 -1.02
N ASP A 60 3.06 9.35 0.21
CA ASP A 60 4.08 10.33 0.57
C ASP A 60 5.51 9.88 0.26
N THR A 61 5.82 8.58 0.43
CA THR A 61 7.18 8.05 0.33
C THR A 61 7.76 8.20 -1.08
N PRO A 62 7.08 7.81 -2.18
CA PRO A 62 7.56 8.07 -3.53
C PRO A 62 7.74 9.57 -3.82
N ASN A 63 6.84 10.41 -3.31
CA ASN A 63 6.92 11.86 -3.51
C ASN A 63 8.18 12.44 -2.82
N LEU A 64 8.49 11.98 -1.61
CA LEU A 64 9.69 12.36 -0.87
C LEU A 64 10.96 11.83 -1.56
N VAL A 65 10.99 10.56 -1.96
CA VAL A 65 12.14 9.95 -2.65
C VAL A 65 12.41 10.64 -3.98
N THR A 66 11.37 10.95 -4.77
CA THR A 66 11.54 11.69 -6.03
C THR A 66 12.05 13.11 -5.80
N GLY A 67 11.62 13.78 -4.73
CA GLY A 67 12.19 15.06 -4.29
C GLY A 67 13.68 14.96 -3.95
N PHE A 68 14.08 13.96 -3.17
CA PHE A 68 15.47 13.70 -2.82
C PHE A 68 16.36 13.48 -4.05
N VAL A 69 15.91 12.67 -5.00
CA VAL A 69 16.65 12.40 -6.23
C VAL A 69 16.73 13.63 -7.11
N ARG A 70 15.64 14.41 -7.21
CA ARG A 70 15.58 15.65 -8.00
C ARG A 70 16.57 16.70 -7.51
N GLU A 71 16.77 16.81 -6.19
CA GLU A 71 17.60 17.86 -5.59
C GLU A 71 19.07 17.47 -5.42
N SER A 72 19.41 16.18 -5.29
CA SER A 72 20.78 15.80 -4.92
C SER A 72 21.20 14.39 -5.34
N ASP A 73 20.61 13.87 -6.41
CA ASP A 73 20.96 12.60 -7.06
C ASP A 73 20.41 11.31 -6.43
N VAL A 74 20.53 10.23 -7.21
CA VAL A 74 20.02 8.89 -6.88
C VAL A 74 20.57 8.35 -5.56
N ALA A 75 21.77 8.78 -5.15
CA ALA A 75 22.40 8.37 -3.90
C ALA A 75 21.59 8.82 -2.66
N LYS A 76 20.82 9.90 -2.72
CA LYS A 76 19.97 10.30 -1.58
C LYS A 76 18.83 9.32 -1.29
N ASN A 77 18.52 8.38 -2.18
CA ASN A 77 17.57 7.30 -1.87
C ASN A 77 18.01 6.47 -0.65
N TRP A 78 19.31 6.40 -0.35
CA TRP A 78 19.81 5.74 0.87
C TRP A 78 19.30 6.37 2.17
N ALA A 79 18.88 7.64 2.16
CA ALA A 79 18.27 8.28 3.32
C ALA A 79 16.89 7.67 3.66
N TRP A 80 16.13 7.23 2.65
CA TRP A 80 14.86 6.53 2.89
C TRP A 80 15.10 5.18 3.60
N TRP A 81 16.13 4.44 3.19
CA TRP A 81 16.52 3.19 3.86
C TRP A 81 16.98 3.40 5.31
N ALA A 82 17.55 4.57 5.64
CA ALA A 82 17.97 4.88 6.99
C ALA A 82 16.78 5.00 7.98
N PHE A 83 15.61 5.46 7.52
CA PHE A 83 14.39 5.53 8.36
C PHE A 83 13.93 4.17 8.89
N LEU A 84 14.36 3.08 8.26
CA LEU A 84 14.05 1.74 8.75
C LEU A 84 14.87 1.36 10.00
N ILE A 85 15.99 2.05 10.24
CA ILE A 85 17.01 1.70 11.24
C ILE A 85 17.12 2.76 12.36
N THR A 86 16.59 3.97 12.16
CA THR A 86 16.60 5.08 13.12
C THR A 86 15.22 5.36 13.69
#